data_AF-A0A975GEV4-F1
#
_entry.id   AF-A0A975GEV4-F1
#
_cell.length_a   1.000
_cell.length_b   1.000
_cell.length_c   1.000
_cell.angle_alpha   90.00
_cell.angle_beta   90.00
_cell.angle_gamma   90.00
#
_symmetry.space_group_name_H-M   'P 1'
#
loop_
_entity.id
_entity.type
_entity.pdbx_description
1 polymer ?
#
loop_
_entity_poly.entity_id
_entity_poly.type
_entity_poly.pdbx_seq_one_letter_code
_entity_poly.pdbx_strand_id
1 'polypeptide(L)'
;MKKPGVCLMRRFFKCREVYLFAFAVLLFFCVGGIAAAAGGGGHDAAAKGWVATDTYRVMNFAVLAIALFFLLKKPVAKALNSRIDGIKDQLKDLEQRKDAAEKKLAEYNEKLSHLDQEAEKIVAEYVRQGDEARARILKEAELAAEKLEKQAMRAIEHEFEQAKLQLHEEIIEKALVKAENVLKAQITGDDQDRLVDEYLEKVVA
;
A
#
# COMPACT_ATOMS: atom_id res chain seq x y z
N MET A 1 -0.62 30.31 -35.09
CA MET A 1 0.36 31.40 -35.35
C MET A 1 1.75 30.99 -34.87
N LYS A 2 2.76 30.81 -35.76
CA LYS A 2 4.15 31.32 -35.63
C LYS A 2 5.06 30.79 -36.78
N LYS A 3 5.16 31.64 -37.82
CA LYS A 3 6.26 31.92 -38.76
C LYS A 3 6.79 30.85 -39.77
N PRO A 4 6.46 31.00 -41.07
CA PRO A 4 7.05 30.28 -42.21
C PRO A 4 8.33 30.98 -42.73
N GLY A 5 9.30 31.26 -41.84
CA GLY A 5 10.43 32.15 -42.17
C GLY A 5 11.82 31.50 -42.23
N VAL A 6 11.98 30.24 -41.79
CA VAL A 6 13.32 29.69 -41.50
C VAL A 6 13.91 28.90 -42.68
N CYS A 7 13.13 28.65 -43.74
CA CYS A 7 13.57 27.83 -44.87
C CYS A 7 14.47 28.59 -45.87
N LEU A 8 14.29 29.91 -46.02
CA LEU A 8 14.98 30.69 -47.07
C LEU A 8 16.44 31.04 -46.71
N MET A 9 16.74 31.23 -45.42
CA MET A 9 18.03 31.74 -44.95
C MET A 9 19.16 30.70 -44.99
N ARG A 10 18.83 29.41 -44.88
CA ARG A 10 19.83 28.32 -44.91
C ARG A 10 20.44 28.10 -46.30
N ARG A 11 19.79 28.56 -47.38
CA ARG A 11 20.25 28.40 -48.76
C ARG A 11 21.32 29.43 -49.12
N PHE A 12 21.23 30.64 -48.57
CA PHE A 12 22.20 31.73 -48.80
C PHE A 12 23.55 31.51 -48.10
N PHE A 13 23.56 31.05 -46.85
CA PHE A 13 24.81 30.73 -46.14
C PHE A 13 25.53 29.50 -46.73
N LYS A 14 24.76 28.51 -47.22
CA LYS A 14 25.32 27.34 -47.92
C LYS A 14 26.07 27.75 -49.19
N CYS A 15 25.60 28.75 -49.93
CA CYS A 15 26.26 29.20 -51.15
C CYS A 15 27.60 29.87 -50.85
N ARG A 16 27.66 30.71 -49.79
CA ARG A 16 28.88 31.40 -49.37
C ARG A 16 29.94 30.45 -48.82
N GLU A 17 29.58 29.51 -47.95
CA GLU A 17 30.53 28.49 -47.46
C GLU A 17 30.97 27.51 -48.53
N VAL A 18 30.08 27.11 -49.46
CA VAL A 18 30.46 26.25 -50.58
C VAL A 18 31.44 26.99 -51.50
N TYR A 19 31.21 28.28 -51.78
CA TYR A 19 32.15 29.09 -52.53
C TYR A 19 33.47 29.30 -51.79
N LEU A 20 33.44 29.50 -50.47
CA LEU A 20 34.64 29.73 -49.66
C LEU A 20 35.48 28.45 -49.51
N PHE A 21 34.83 27.28 -49.38
CA PHE A 21 35.50 25.97 -49.38
C PHE A 21 35.99 25.60 -50.78
N ALA A 22 35.21 25.88 -51.83
CA ALA A 22 35.66 25.69 -53.22
C ALA A 22 36.84 26.60 -53.55
N PHE A 23 36.82 27.86 -53.09
CA PHE A 23 37.90 28.82 -53.25
C PHE A 23 39.12 28.45 -52.41
N ALA A 24 38.95 27.91 -51.20
CA ALA A 24 40.03 27.40 -50.37
C ALA A 24 40.65 26.11 -50.93
N VAL A 25 39.85 25.20 -51.49
CA VAL A 25 40.34 24.01 -52.19
C VAL A 25 41.05 24.40 -53.49
N LEU A 26 40.56 25.41 -54.20
CA LEU A 26 41.16 25.97 -55.40
C LEU A 26 42.48 26.70 -55.07
N LEU A 27 42.54 27.46 -53.97
CA LEU A 27 43.77 28.03 -53.41
C LEU A 27 44.75 26.95 -52.95
N PHE A 28 44.28 25.90 -52.28
CA PHE A 28 45.12 24.80 -51.82
C PHE A 28 45.65 23.95 -52.98
N PHE A 29 44.90 23.83 -54.08
CA PHE A 29 45.39 23.21 -55.32
C PHE A 29 46.36 24.12 -56.09
N CYS A 30 46.11 25.43 -56.13
CA CYS A 30 47.03 26.41 -56.72
C CYS A 30 48.37 26.50 -55.96
N VAL A 31 48.35 26.32 -54.63
CA VAL A 31 49.55 26.35 -53.77
C VAL A 31 50.19 24.95 -53.64
N GLY A 32 49.40 23.89 -53.60
CA GLY A 32 49.87 22.50 -53.47
C GLY A 32 50.50 21.92 -54.74
N GLY A 33 50.18 22.47 -55.91
CA GLY A 33 50.86 22.16 -57.18
C GLY A 33 52.34 22.56 -57.21
N ILE A 34 52.83 23.31 -56.20
CA ILE A 34 54.23 23.71 -56.08
C ILE A 34 55.02 22.80 -55.12
N ALA A 35 54.37 21.97 -54.29
CA ALA A 35 55.04 21.19 -53.24
C ALA A 35 55.03 19.66 -53.44
N ALA A 36 54.22 19.12 -54.36
CA ALA A 36 54.26 17.70 -54.73
C ALA A 36 55.15 17.45 -55.96
N ALA A 37 56.41 17.89 -55.88
CA ALA A 37 57.50 17.48 -56.75
C ALA A 37 58.62 16.85 -55.92
N ALA A 38 58.26 15.95 -55.00
CA ALA A 38 59.22 15.16 -54.24
C ALA A 38 58.63 13.78 -53.95
N GLY A 39 58.73 12.88 -54.94
CA GLY A 39 58.43 11.47 -54.72
C GLY A 39 58.02 10.69 -55.97
N GLY A 40 58.97 10.46 -56.89
CA GLY A 40 58.91 9.32 -57.81
C GLY A 40 59.20 9.60 -59.28
N GLY A 41 60.48 9.51 -59.66
CA GLY A 41 60.88 9.00 -60.97
C GLY A 41 61.51 10.00 -61.94
N GLY A 42 62.84 9.95 -62.04
CA GLY A 42 63.56 9.85 -63.32
C GLY A 42 63.38 10.95 -64.37
N HIS A 43 64.50 11.68 -64.56
CA HIS A 43 64.93 12.39 -65.76
C HIS A 43 64.29 13.74 -66.09
N ASP A 44 65.22 14.69 -66.20
CA ASP A 44 65.20 15.95 -66.94
C ASP A 44 64.53 17.15 -66.26
N ALA A 45 65.38 17.81 -65.47
CA ALA A 45 65.24 19.17 -65.02
C ALA A 45 65.13 20.14 -66.20
N ALA A 46 63.93 20.62 -66.45
CA ALA A 46 63.68 21.94 -66.99
C ALA A 46 62.39 22.45 -66.35
N ALA A 47 62.44 23.65 -65.76
CA ALA A 47 61.30 24.33 -65.16
C ALA A 47 60.21 24.57 -66.22
N LYS A 48 59.36 23.57 -66.44
CA LYS A 48 58.12 23.72 -67.20
C LYS A 48 57.09 24.27 -66.23
N GLY A 49 56.92 25.59 -66.29
CA GLY A 49 55.72 26.22 -65.75
C GLY A 49 54.47 25.47 -66.22
N TRP A 50 53.45 25.47 -65.38
CA TRP A 50 52.12 24.89 -65.56
C TRP A 50 51.82 24.40 -66.99
N VAL A 51 51.92 23.09 -67.23
CA VAL A 51 51.57 22.51 -68.54
C VAL A 51 50.04 22.37 -68.62
N ALA A 52 49.46 22.57 -69.81
CA ALA A 52 48.01 22.54 -70.02
C ALA A 52 47.33 21.26 -69.48
N THR A 53 48.07 20.14 -69.38
CA THR A 53 47.59 18.87 -68.82
C THR A 53 47.28 18.91 -67.32
N ASP A 54 47.98 19.75 -66.54
CA ASP A 54 47.73 19.88 -65.10
C ASP A 54 46.44 20.67 -64.83
N THR A 55 46.11 21.66 -65.66
CA THR A 55 44.83 22.40 -65.57
C THR A 55 43.64 21.46 -65.68
N TYR A 56 43.68 20.50 -66.61
CA TYR A 56 42.59 19.53 -66.79
C TYR A 56 42.46 18.56 -65.63
N ARG A 57 43.58 18.13 -65.02
CA ARG A 57 43.57 17.25 -63.83
C ARG A 57 42.97 17.96 -62.62
N VAL A 58 43.37 19.21 -62.37
CA VAL A 58 42.84 20.03 -61.27
C VAL A 58 41.36 20.34 -61.50
N MET A 59 40.96 20.69 -62.73
CA MET A 59 39.56 20.92 -63.07
C MET A 59 38.71 19.66 -62.86
N ASN A 60 39.18 18.50 -63.31
CA ASN A 60 38.48 17.23 -63.12
C ASN A 60 38.33 16.87 -61.63
N PHE A 61 39.41 17.00 -60.85
CA PHE A 61 39.37 16.79 -59.40
C PHE A 61 38.42 17.76 -58.70
N ALA A 62 38.42 19.04 -59.08
CA ALA A 62 37.51 20.04 -58.51
C ALA A 62 36.04 19.70 -58.79
N VAL A 63 35.72 19.31 -60.02
CA VAL A 63 34.36 18.87 -60.40
C VAL A 63 33.95 17.63 -59.61
N LEU A 64 34.83 16.63 -59.49
CA LEU A 64 34.59 15.41 -58.73
C LEU A 64 34.41 15.70 -57.22
N ALA A 65 35.24 16.58 -56.65
CA ALA A 65 35.16 16.97 -55.24
C ALA A 65 33.85 17.71 -54.94
N ILE A 66 33.40 18.60 -55.83
CA ILE A 66 32.11 19.31 -55.68
C ILE A 66 30.93 18.31 -55.77
N ALA A 67 30.97 17.40 -56.74
CA ALA A 67 29.94 16.36 -56.90
C ALA A 67 29.87 15.44 -55.66
N LEU A 68 31.03 15.00 -55.16
CA LEU A 68 31.13 14.14 -53.99
C LEU A 68 30.65 14.84 -52.72
N PHE A 69 31.00 16.11 -52.53
CA PHE A 69 30.55 16.92 -51.39
C PHE A 69 29.03 17.13 -51.39
N PHE A 70 28.43 17.37 -52.56
CA PHE A 70 26.98 17.50 -52.66
C PHE A 70 26.27 16.18 -52.37
N LEU A 71 26.85 15.06 -52.78
CA LEU A 71 26.32 13.72 -52.53
C LEU A 71 26.45 13.29 -51.05
N LEU A 72 27.61 13.52 -50.41
CA LEU A 72 27.90 13.07 -49.04
C LEU A 72 27.30 13.95 -47.93
N LYS A 73 27.07 15.25 -48.19
CA LYS A 73 26.54 16.16 -47.17
C LYS A 73 25.20 15.71 -46.58
N LYS A 74 24.33 15.09 -47.39
CA LYS A 74 23.02 14.58 -46.95
C LYS A 74 23.13 13.34 -46.06
N PRO A 75 23.78 12.22 -46.48
CA PRO A 75 23.87 11.02 -45.66
C PRO A 75 24.69 11.23 -44.38
N VAL A 76 25.79 12.01 -44.43
CA VAL A 76 26.62 12.27 -43.23
C VAL A 76 25.85 13.10 -42.20
N ALA A 77 25.19 14.19 -42.62
CA ALA A 77 24.38 14.98 -41.71
C ALA A 77 23.19 14.19 -41.15
N LYS A 78 22.56 13.33 -41.96
CA LYS A 78 21.46 12.46 -41.51
C LYS A 78 21.94 11.44 -40.47
N ALA A 79 23.09 10.80 -40.70
CA ALA A 79 23.66 9.83 -39.76
C ALA A 79 24.02 10.46 -38.41
N LEU A 80 24.61 11.67 -38.41
CA LEU A 80 24.96 12.35 -37.15
C LEU A 80 23.73 12.85 -36.41
N ASN A 81 22.76 13.47 -37.11
CA ASN A 81 21.50 13.88 -36.48
C ASN A 81 20.75 12.67 -35.93
N SER A 82 20.69 11.55 -36.66
CA SER A 82 20.08 10.31 -36.18
C SER A 82 20.70 9.81 -34.87
N ARG A 83 22.03 9.93 -34.70
CA ARG A 83 22.68 9.56 -33.44
C ARG A 83 22.38 10.57 -32.32
N ILE A 84 22.37 11.87 -32.62
CA ILE A 84 22.03 12.92 -31.64
C ILE A 84 20.59 12.76 -31.16
N ASP A 85 19.65 12.54 -32.09
CA ASP A 85 18.23 12.34 -31.77
C ASP A 85 18.06 11.06 -30.94
N GLY A 86 18.73 9.95 -31.31
CA GLY A 86 18.71 8.72 -30.52
C GLY A 86 19.23 8.90 -29.08
N ILE A 87 20.33 9.61 -28.88
CA ILE A 87 20.87 9.92 -27.55
C ILE A 87 19.90 10.81 -26.76
N LYS A 88 19.30 11.81 -27.43
CA LYS A 88 18.32 12.70 -26.81
C LYS A 88 17.07 11.96 -26.37
N ASP A 89 16.58 11.04 -27.19
CA ASP A 89 15.42 10.20 -26.88
C ASP A 89 15.74 9.24 -25.72
N GLN A 90 16.93 8.65 -25.70
CA GLN A 90 17.39 7.81 -24.58
C GLN A 90 17.50 8.60 -23.28
N LEU A 91 18.08 9.80 -23.29
CA LEU A 91 18.15 10.68 -22.12
C LEU A 91 16.75 11.05 -21.61
N LYS A 92 15.84 11.39 -22.53
CA LYS A 92 14.46 11.72 -22.19
C LYS A 92 13.72 10.52 -21.59
N ASP A 93 13.88 9.33 -22.14
CA ASP A 93 13.28 8.10 -21.60
C ASP A 93 13.86 7.78 -20.21
N LEU A 94 15.16 7.93 -20.01
CA LEU A 94 15.79 7.75 -18.69
C LEU A 94 15.28 8.75 -17.66
N GLU A 95 15.14 10.03 -18.03
CA GLU A 95 14.59 11.06 -17.16
C GLU A 95 13.12 10.75 -16.80
N GLN A 96 12.30 10.38 -17.79
CA GLN A 96 10.91 9.96 -17.55
C GLN A 96 10.81 8.74 -16.64
N ARG A 97 11.68 7.74 -16.82
CA ARG A 97 11.72 6.54 -15.97
C ARG A 97 12.15 6.88 -14.56
N LYS A 98 13.13 7.77 -14.40
CA LYS A 98 13.59 8.26 -13.10
C LYS A 98 12.44 8.98 -12.38
N ASP A 99 11.79 9.93 -13.04
CA ASP A 99 10.66 10.67 -12.47
C ASP A 99 9.49 9.73 -12.11
N ALA A 100 9.19 8.75 -12.96
CA ALA A 100 8.16 7.76 -12.67
C ALA A 100 8.53 6.85 -11.48
N ALA A 101 9.80 6.49 -11.34
CA ALA A 101 10.28 5.71 -10.21
C ALA A 101 10.23 6.52 -8.91
N GLU A 102 10.66 7.79 -8.93
CA GLU A 102 10.58 8.69 -7.77
C GLU A 102 9.14 8.92 -7.33
N LYS A 103 8.20 9.12 -8.27
CA LYS A 103 6.77 9.22 -7.97
C LYS A 103 6.22 7.94 -7.33
N LYS A 104 6.52 6.78 -7.90
CA LYS A 104 6.09 5.49 -7.30
C LYS A 104 6.67 5.27 -5.91
N LEU A 105 7.92 5.68 -5.68
CA LEU A 105 8.56 5.59 -4.37
C LEU A 105 7.84 6.50 -3.37
N ALA A 106 7.52 7.74 -3.76
CA ALA A 106 6.74 8.65 -2.92
C ALA A 106 5.35 8.09 -2.61
N GLU A 107 4.62 7.58 -3.60
CA GLU A 107 3.31 6.93 -3.44
C GLU A 107 3.38 5.73 -2.49
N TYR A 108 4.42 4.88 -2.61
CA TYR A 108 4.59 3.74 -1.70
C TYR A 108 4.96 4.16 -0.29
N ASN A 109 5.81 5.18 -0.12
CA ASN A 109 6.14 5.70 1.21
C ASN A 109 4.91 6.30 1.89
N GLU A 110 4.10 7.07 1.15
CA GLU A 110 2.84 7.61 1.66
C GLU A 110 1.89 6.47 2.06
N LYS A 111 1.75 5.46 1.20
CA LYS A 111 0.92 4.28 1.49
C LYS A 111 1.42 3.51 2.70
N LEU A 112 2.72 3.32 2.85
CA LEU A 112 3.31 2.67 4.04
C LEU A 112 3.02 3.49 5.30
N SER A 113 3.21 4.81 5.26
CA SER A 113 2.90 5.67 6.40
C SER A 113 1.42 5.63 6.79
N HIS A 114 0.52 5.55 5.81
CA HIS A 114 -0.91 5.41 6.05
C HIS A 114 -1.24 4.04 6.67
N LEU A 115 -0.61 2.97 6.16
CA LEU A 115 -0.79 1.62 6.69
C LEU A 115 -0.28 1.51 8.13
N ASP A 116 0.85 2.13 8.48
CA ASP A 116 1.36 2.15 9.85
C ASP A 116 0.39 2.87 10.78
N GLN A 117 -0.14 4.04 10.36
CA GLN A 117 -1.16 4.77 11.13
C GLN A 117 -2.47 3.98 11.26
N GLU A 118 -2.91 3.28 10.22
CA GLU A 118 -4.09 2.42 10.28
C GLU A 118 -3.86 1.22 11.21
N ALA A 119 -2.69 0.60 11.17
CA ALA A 119 -2.33 -0.49 12.06
C ALA A 119 -2.34 -0.04 13.53
N GLU A 120 -1.75 1.12 13.83
CA GLU A 120 -1.79 1.71 15.18
C GLU A 120 -3.22 2.00 15.64
N LYS A 121 -4.06 2.56 14.76
CA LYS A 121 -5.49 2.81 15.04
C LYS A 121 -6.24 1.52 15.32
N ILE A 122 -6.00 0.47 14.52
CA ILE A 122 -6.62 -0.84 14.68
C ILE A 122 -6.22 -1.43 16.04
N VAL A 123 -4.95 -1.40 16.39
CA VAL A 123 -4.46 -1.90 17.69
C VAL A 123 -5.09 -1.13 18.85
N ALA A 124 -5.12 0.21 18.77
CA ALA A 124 -5.73 1.05 19.79
C ALA A 124 -7.23 0.75 19.96
N GLU A 125 -7.96 0.54 18.86
CA GLU A 125 -9.37 0.19 18.90
C GLU A 125 -9.60 -1.20 19.49
N TYR A 126 -8.76 -2.19 19.16
CA TYR A 126 -8.84 -3.53 19.78
C TYR A 126 -8.58 -3.49 21.29
N VAL A 127 -7.60 -2.69 21.74
CA VAL A 127 -7.34 -2.49 23.17
C VAL A 127 -8.56 -1.86 23.85
N ARG A 128 -9.12 -0.79 23.27
CA ARG A 128 -10.32 -0.12 23.78
C ARG A 128 -11.52 -1.08 23.86
N GLN A 129 -11.75 -1.86 22.82
CA GLN A 129 -12.81 -2.87 22.79
C GLN A 129 -12.58 -3.99 23.81
N GLY A 130 -11.33 -4.41 24.00
CA GLY A 130 -10.92 -5.38 25.01
C GLY A 130 -11.20 -4.90 26.43
N ASP A 131 -10.84 -3.65 26.73
CA ASP A 131 -11.10 -3.02 28.03
C ASP A 131 -12.60 -2.84 28.28
N GLU A 132 -13.36 -2.42 27.26
CA GLU A 132 -14.81 -2.30 27.35
C GLU A 132 -15.48 -3.67 27.58
N ALA A 133 -15.05 -4.69 26.85
CA ALA A 133 -15.53 -6.05 27.03
C ALA A 133 -15.19 -6.60 28.43
N ARG A 134 -13.97 -6.36 28.91
CA ARG A 134 -13.55 -6.72 30.28
C ARG A 134 -14.44 -6.04 31.32
N ALA A 135 -14.68 -4.74 31.18
CA ALA A 135 -15.52 -3.99 32.11
C ALA A 135 -16.97 -4.51 32.09
N ARG A 136 -17.53 -4.82 30.91
CA ARG A 136 -18.87 -5.43 30.81
C ARG A 136 -18.93 -6.80 31.48
N ILE A 137 -17.95 -7.67 31.22
CA ILE A 137 -17.90 -9.03 31.82
C ILE A 137 -17.81 -8.93 33.35
N LEU A 138 -16.95 -8.05 33.88
CA LEU A 138 -16.84 -7.85 35.33
C LEU A 138 -18.16 -7.37 35.94
N LYS A 139 -18.81 -6.38 35.31
CA LYS A 139 -20.11 -5.88 35.78
C LYS A 139 -21.20 -6.95 35.72
N GLU A 140 -21.25 -7.74 34.66
CA GLU A 140 -22.19 -8.86 34.54
C GLU A 140 -21.92 -9.93 35.58
N ALA A 141 -20.65 -10.25 35.86
CA ALA A 141 -20.26 -11.20 36.88
C ALA A 141 -20.66 -10.72 38.30
N GLU A 142 -20.46 -9.44 38.61
CA GLU A 142 -20.89 -8.83 39.88
C GLU A 142 -22.41 -8.90 40.04
N LEU A 143 -23.16 -8.51 39.01
CA LEU A 143 -24.63 -8.60 39.02
C LEU A 143 -25.13 -10.04 39.14
N ALA A 144 -24.47 -10.98 38.49
CA ALA A 144 -24.79 -12.40 38.59
C ALA A 144 -24.51 -12.94 40.00
N ALA A 145 -23.39 -12.54 40.61
CA ALA A 145 -23.05 -12.91 41.98
C ALA A 145 -24.06 -12.36 42.98
N GLU A 146 -24.43 -11.08 42.89
CA GLU A 146 -25.44 -10.45 43.74
C GLU A 146 -26.81 -11.14 43.58
N LYS A 147 -27.19 -11.48 42.35
CA LYS A 147 -28.43 -12.22 42.07
C LYS A 147 -28.40 -13.60 42.69
N LEU A 148 -27.28 -14.31 42.59
CA LEU A 148 -27.10 -15.65 43.15
C LEU A 148 -27.16 -15.61 44.67
N GLU A 149 -26.54 -14.63 45.31
CA GLU A 149 -26.62 -14.42 46.77
C GLU A 149 -28.06 -14.17 47.21
N LYS A 150 -28.78 -13.27 46.55
CA LYS A 150 -30.20 -13.02 46.84
C LYS A 150 -31.09 -14.24 46.62
N GLN A 151 -30.76 -15.08 45.63
CA GLN A 151 -31.48 -16.34 45.40
C GLN A 151 -31.17 -17.35 46.50
N ALA A 152 -29.91 -17.48 46.90
CA ALA A 152 -29.48 -18.36 47.99
C ALA A 152 -30.13 -17.96 49.32
N MET A 153 -30.14 -16.67 49.66
CA MET A 153 -30.81 -16.17 50.87
C MET A 153 -32.31 -16.51 50.88
N ARG A 154 -33.00 -16.32 49.75
CA ARG A 154 -34.43 -16.67 49.65
C ARG A 154 -34.67 -18.17 49.75
N ALA A 155 -33.78 -18.97 49.17
CA ALA A 155 -33.85 -20.43 49.30
C ALA A 155 -33.63 -20.86 50.75
N ILE A 156 -32.63 -20.30 51.44
CA ILE A 156 -32.37 -20.58 52.85
C ILE A 156 -33.60 -20.23 53.71
N GLU A 157 -34.20 -19.06 53.51
CA GLU A 157 -35.39 -18.65 54.26
C GLU A 157 -36.56 -19.61 54.02
N HIS A 158 -36.78 -20.01 52.77
CA HIS A 158 -37.83 -20.96 52.42
C HIS A 158 -37.61 -22.34 53.05
N GLU A 159 -36.39 -22.88 52.94
CA GLU A 159 -36.01 -24.15 53.57
C GLU A 159 -36.10 -24.08 55.10
N PHE A 160 -35.76 -22.94 55.70
CA PHE A 160 -35.85 -22.75 57.15
C PHE A 160 -37.31 -22.76 57.63
N GLU A 161 -38.20 -22.04 56.95
CA GLU A 161 -39.62 -22.06 57.28
C GLU A 161 -40.25 -23.45 57.03
N GLN A 162 -39.85 -24.15 55.98
CA GLN A 162 -40.27 -25.55 55.77
C GLN A 162 -39.79 -26.49 56.87
N ALA A 163 -38.51 -26.41 57.26
CA ALA A 163 -37.95 -27.21 58.35
C ALA A 163 -38.64 -26.92 59.69
N LYS A 164 -38.98 -25.65 59.95
CA LYS A 164 -39.72 -25.24 61.14
C LYS A 164 -41.14 -25.82 61.16
N LEU A 165 -41.83 -25.83 60.04
CA LEU A 165 -43.16 -26.46 59.92
C LEU A 165 -43.07 -27.97 60.18
N GLN A 166 -42.10 -28.66 59.58
CA GLN A 166 -41.88 -30.10 59.80
C GLN A 166 -41.55 -30.41 61.26
N LEU A 167 -40.70 -29.60 61.92
CA LEU A 167 -40.42 -29.74 63.34
C LEU A 167 -41.67 -29.54 64.20
N HIS A 168 -42.54 -28.59 63.84
CA HIS A 168 -43.78 -28.34 64.56
C HIS A 168 -44.72 -29.55 64.47
N GLU A 169 -44.86 -30.12 63.27
CA GLU A 169 -45.64 -31.33 63.04
C GLU A 169 -45.11 -32.52 63.86
N GLU A 170 -43.79 -32.75 63.84
CA GLU A 170 -43.16 -33.80 64.66
C GLU A 170 -43.37 -33.61 66.16
N ILE A 171 -43.29 -32.36 66.65
CA ILE A 171 -43.51 -32.04 68.06
C ILE A 171 -44.96 -32.33 68.44
N ILE A 172 -45.93 -31.93 67.60
CA ILE A 172 -47.35 -32.19 67.83
C ILE A 172 -47.62 -33.70 67.86
N GLU A 173 -47.07 -34.46 66.92
CA GLU A 173 -47.20 -35.92 66.88
C GLU A 173 -46.65 -36.55 68.16
N LYS A 174 -45.42 -36.21 68.56
CA LYS A 174 -44.79 -36.72 69.79
C LYS A 174 -45.55 -36.29 71.05
N ALA A 175 -46.09 -35.08 71.08
CA ALA A 175 -46.89 -34.57 72.20
C ALA A 175 -48.23 -35.31 72.31
N LEU A 176 -48.91 -35.57 71.20
CA LEU A 176 -50.14 -36.36 71.16
C LEU A 176 -49.90 -37.78 71.66
N VAL A 177 -48.85 -38.46 71.19
CA VAL A 177 -48.47 -39.79 71.67
C VAL A 177 -48.17 -39.77 73.17
N LYS A 178 -47.49 -38.73 73.68
CA LYS A 178 -47.22 -38.61 75.11
C LYS A 178 -48.50 -38.36 75.92
N ALA A 179 -49.38 -37.48 75.45
CA ALA A 179 -50.65 -37.17 76.08
C ALA A 179 -51.57 -38.41 76.11
N GLU A 180 -51.64 -39.18 75.02
CA GLU A 180 -52.38 -40.44 74.94
C GLU A 180 -51.86 -41.44 75.99
N ASN A 181 -50.54 -41.59 76.09
CA ASN A 181 -49.93 -42.47 77.09
C ASN A 181 -50.20 -42.03 78.53
N VAL A 182 -50.19 -40.72 78.81
CA VAL A 182 -50.52 -40.17 80.14
C VAL A 182 -51.99 -40.36 80.46
N LEU A 183 -52.89 -40.10 79.51
CA LEU A 183 -54.33 -40.29 79.68
C LEU A 183 -54.67 -41.76 79.96
N LYS A 184 -54.09 -42.70 79.19
CA LYS A 184 -54.24 -44.15 79.44
C LYS A 184 -53.77 -44.57 80.83
N ALA A 185 -52.75 -43.92 81.38
CA ALA A 185 -52.20 -44.25 82.69
C ALA A 185 -53.00 -43.65 83.87
N GLN A 186 -53.72 -42.55 83.66
CA GLN A 186 -54.42 -41.79 84.71
C GLN A 186 -55.96 -41.94 84.68
N ILE A 187 -56.55 -42.50 83.62
CA ILE A 187 -58.01 -42.62 83.50
C ILE A 187 -58.61 -43.51 84.61
N THR A 188 -59.66 -43.01 85.27
CA THR A 188 -60.38 -43.72 86.32
C THR A 188 -61.75 -44.23 85.82
N GLY A 189 -62.42 -45.09 86.58
CA GLY A 189 -63.76 -45.60 86.20
C GLY A 189 -64.82 -44.50 86.12
N ASP A 190 -64.78 -43.54 87.04
CA ASP A 190 -65.69 -42.39 87.10
C ASP A 190 -65.55 -41.48 85.86
N ASP A 191 -64.32 -41.32 85.35
CA ASP A 191 -64.07 -40.56 84.13
C ASP A 191 -64.64 -41.24 82.87
N GLN A 192 -64.66 -42.58 82.81
CA GLN A 192 -65.24 -43.31 81.69
C GLN A 192 -66.76 -43.15 81.64
N ASP A 193 -67.44 -43.26 82.78
CA ASP A 193 -68.88 -43.08 82.87
C ASP A 193 -69.28 -41.64 82.47
N ARG A 194 -68.54 -40.63 82.96
CA ARG A 194 -68.75 -39.22 82.57
C ARG A 194 -68.56 -38.98 81.06
N LEU A 195 -67.53 -39.58 80.45
CA LEU A 195 -67.28 -39.46 79.00
C LEU A 195 -68.41 -40.08 78.16
N VAL A 196 -69.02 -41.17 78.64
CA VAL A 196 -70.17 -41.80 77.99
C VAL A 196 -71.39 -40.90 78.06
N ASP A 197 -71.69 -40.32 79.23
CA ASP A 197 -72.81 -39.40 79.40
C ASP A 197 -72.67 -38.15 78.52
N GLU A 198 -71.47 -37.56 78.46
CA GLU A 198 -71.19 -36.37 77.64
C GLU A 198 -71.26 -36.67 76.13
N TYR A 199 -70.87 -37.88 75.69
CA TYR A 199 -71.06 -38.32 74.30
C TYR A 199 -72.53 -38.50 73.95
N LEU A 200 -73.31 -39.12 74.84
CA LEU A 200 -74.74 -39.31 74.66
C LEU A 200 -75.47 -37.97 74.60
N GLU A 201 -75.12 -37.00 75.44
CA GLU A 201 -75.68 -35.65 75.40
C GLU A 201 -75.37 -34.92 74.08
N LYS A 202 -74.15 -35.06 73.55
CA LYS A 202 -73.70 -34.38 72.33
C LYS A 202 -74.23 -35.00 71.03
N VAL A 203 -74.66 -36.26 71.05
CA VAL A 203 -75.29 -36.96 69.90
C VAL A 203 -76.82 -36.84 69.94
N VAL A 204 -77.39 -36.54 71.11
CA VAL A 204 -78.84 -36.33 71.29
C VAL A 204 -79.24 -34.85 71.09
N ALA A 205 -78.27 -33.93 71.03
CA ALA A 205 -78.43 -32.54 70.57
C ALA A 205 -78.18 -32.39 69.06
#